data_AF-A0AAJ1Z7R3-F1
#
_entry.id   AF-A0AAJ1Z7R3-F1
#
_cell.length_a   1.000
_cell.length_b   1.000
_cell.length_c   1.000
_cell.angle_alpha   90.00
_cell.angle_beta   90.00
_cell.angle_gamma   90.00
#
_symmetry.space_group_name_H-M   'P 1'
#
loop_
_entity.id
_entity.type
_entity.pdbx_description
1 polymer ?
#
loop_
_entity_poly.entity_id
_entity_poly.type
_entity_poly.pdbx_seq_one_letter_code
_entity_poly.pdbx_strand_id
1 'polypeptide(L)'
;NGQKIDTKEVSEATGWKYTFKDLGAYDANGVAYKYEVKEQPVDGYQSEVNGYDITNTKVGQTKVEGTKTWKDDNAKDRPKTIKVDLLQNGQAISTQEVTEASGWKYEFKDLAAYDANGAAYKYEVKEQAVDGYKSEVNGYDITNTKVGQTKVEGKKTWKDDNAKDRPKTIKVDLLQNGKVIATEEVSEASGWKYEFKDLAAYDANGVAYKYEVKEQPVVGYEAKVNGYDITNTKVGQTTVEGTKTWKDDNATDRPKTIQVDLLQNGQKVDTKEVSEATGWKYTFKDLAAYDADGAAYKYEVKEQPVDGYQTEVKGYDITNTKVGQTKVEGTKTWKDDNAKDRPKMIKVDLFQNGKLIDTKEVSEATGWKYEFKDLAAYDADGKAYKYEVKEQPVDGYQTEVNGYDITNTKIKDEPGVDPDKDPDKDPNKDPDKDPDKDPNKDPDKDPNKDPDTNTNINSDPKVPPTKENDKTTALLPKTGGTPTEMISIIGGMVLFVLGGFLFVRQRMR
;
A
#
# COMPACT_ATOMS: atom_id res chain seq x y z
N ASN A 1 48.48 80.59 -58.69
CA ASN A 1 49.44 80.25 -57.60
C ASN A 1 48.78 79.85 -56.28
N GLY A 2 47.54 79.36 -56.25
CA GLY A 2 46.87 78.96 -55.00
C GLY A 2 46.68 80.07 -53.97
N GLN A 3 46.83 81.34 -54.40
CA GLN A 3 46.74 82.50 -53.54
C GLN A 3 45.27 82.80 -53.25
N LYS A 4 44.92 82.85 -51.96
CA LYS A 4 43.62 83.33 -51.50
C LYS A 4 43.50 84.83 -51.80
N ILE A 5 42.45 85.23 -52.52
CA ILE A 5 42.22 86.63 -52.95
C ILE A 5 40.93 87.26 -52.41
N ASP A 6 39.94 86.46 -51.99
CA ASP A 6 38.69 86.93 -51.38
C ASP A 6 38.10 85.83 -50.46
N THR A 7 37.12 86.16 -49.63
CA THR A 7 36.31 85.22 -48.82
C THR A 7 34.88 85.74 -48.77
N LYS A 8 33.91 84.84 -48.91
CA LYS A 8 32.50 85.16 -48.73
C LYS A 8 31.92 84.30 -47.62
N GLU A 9 31.13 84.94 -46.77
CA GLU A 9 30.23 84.25 -45.86
C GLU A 9 28.94 83.93 -46.62
N VAL A 10 28.48 82.70 -46.46
CA VAL A 10 27.29 82.16 -47.15
C VAL A 10 26.35 81.64 -46.08
N SER A 11 25.06 81.94 -46.20
CA SER A 11 24.06 81.55 -45.20
C SER A 11 22.71 81.28 -45.85
N GLU A 12 21.74 80.85 -45.04
CA GLU A 12 20.34 80.73 -45.48
C GLU A 12 19.79 82.06 -46.04
N ALA A 13 20.18 83.20 -45.45
CA ALA A 13 19.77 84.52 -45.93
C ALA A 13 20.26 84.84 -47.35
N THR A 14 21.35 84.21 -47.81
CA THR A 14 21.84 84.32 -49.19
C THR A 14 21.34 83.19 -50.09
N GLY A 15 20.44 82.34 -49.59
CA GLY A 15 19.95 81.15 -50.28
C GLY A 15 21.07 80.15 -50.58
N TRP A 16 22.11 80.11 -49.74
CA TRP A 16 23.32 79.29 -49.93
C TRP A 16 24.09 79.57 -51.23
N LYS A 17 23.88 80.73 -51.85
CA LYS A 17 24.60 81.18 -53.04
C LYS A 17 25.66 82.20 -52.68
N TYR A 18 26.71 82.26 -53.50
CA TYR A 18 27.78 83.25 -53.38
C TYR A 18 28.20 83.76 -54.76
N THR A 19 28.82 84.93 -54.79
CA THR A 19 29.35 85.51 -56.03
C THR A 19 30.61 86.30 -55.70
N PHE A 20 31.68 86.01 -56.44
CA PHE A 20 32.90 86.82 -56.46
C PHE A 20 32.82 87.75 -57.67
N LYS A 21 32.88 89.06 -57.43
CA LYS A 21 32.81 90.09 -58.48
C LYS A 21 34.19 90.72 -58.68
N ASP A 22 34.37 91.39 -59.80
CA ASP A 22 35.58 92.18 -60.12
C ASP A 22 36.88 91.34 -60.14
N LEU A 23 36.77 90.07 -60.56
CA LEU A 23 37.91 89.18 -60.76
C LEU A 23 38.60 89.46 -62.11
N GLY A 24 39.94 89.58 -62.12
CA GLY A 24 40.70 89.77 -63.35
C GLY A 24 40.64 88.54 -64.27
N ALA A 25 40.54 88.73 -65.58
CA ALA A 25 40.51 87.60 -66.52
C ALA A 25 41.92 87.08 -66.87
N TYR A 26 42.91 87.96 -66.91
CA TYR A 26 44.29 87.67 -67.33
C TYR A 26 45.32 88.30 -66.39
N ASP A 27 46.49 87.67 -66.28
CA ASP A 27 47.64 88.24 -65.58
C ASP A 27 48.32 89.35 -66.38
N ALA A 28 49.35 89.98 -65.79
CA ALA A 28 50.10 91.07 -66.44
C ALA A 28 50.80 90.66 -67.74
N ASN A 29 50.92 89.34 -68.01
CA ASN A 29 51.52 88.77 -69.21
C ASN A 29 50.46 88.25 -70.21
N GLY A 30 49.16 88.45 -69.94
CA GLY A 30 48.06 88.02 -70.81
C GLY A 30 47.65 86.55 -70.65
N VAL A 31 48.09 85.83 -69.61
CA VAL A 31 47.71 84.44 -69.35
C VAL A 31 46.41 84.40 -68.53
N ALA A 32 45.44 83.58 -68.93
CA ALA A 32 44.15 83.49 -68.25
C ALA A 32 44.30 82.95 -66.82
N TYR A 33 43.63 83.59 -65.86
CA TYR A 33 43.56 83.07 -64.49
C TYR A 33 42.62 81.85 -64.42
N LYS A 34 43.06 80.82 -63.71
CA LYS A 34 42.20 79.72 -63.25
C LYS A 34 41.73 80.02 -61.83
N TYR A 35 40.42 80.14 -61.65
CA TYR A 35 39.80 80.31 -60.34
C TYR A 35 39.31 78.97 -59.79
N GLU A 36 39.49 78.78 -58.50
CA GLU A 36 39.05 77.61 -57.75
C GLU A 36 38.46 78.10 -56.43
N VAL A 37 37.43 77.42 -55.94
CA VAL A 37 36.80 77.71 -54.65
C VAL A 37 37.18 76.63 -53.65
N LYS A 38 37.31 77.01 -52.39
CA LYS A 38 37.50 76.10 -51.27
C LYS A 38 36.65 76.60 -50.12
N GLU A 39 35.98 75.68 -49.44
CA GLU A 39 35.31 75.99 -48.19
C GLU A 39 36.32 75.95 -47.03
N GLN A 40 36.07 76.76 -46.01
CA GLN A 40 36.74 76.55 -44.73
C GLN A 40 36.18 75.27 -44.08
N PRO A 41 36.98 74.49 -43.35
CA PRO A 41 36.48 73.31 -42.66
C PRO A 41 35.26 73.65 -41.80
N VAL A 42 34.18 72.88 -41.97
CA VAL A 42 32.96 72.97 -41.16
C VAL A 42 32.91 71.73 -40.27
N ASP A 43 32.84 71.96 -38.95
CA ASP A 43 32.83 70.85 -37.98
C ASP A 43 31.66 69.89 -38.24
N GLY A 44 31.96 68.60 -38.39
CA GLY A 44 30.96 67.55 -38.64
C GLY A 44 30.49 67.43 -40.09
N TYR A 45 31.11 68.15 -41.03
CA TYR A 45 30.81 68.07 -42.46
C TYR A 45 32.06 67.83 -43.29
N GLN A 46 31.90 67.06 -44.36
CA GLN A 46 32.91 66.86 -45.39
C GLN A 46 32.45 67.57 -46.66
N SER A 47 33.26 68.54 -47.12
CA SER A 47 32.98 69.36 -48.30
C SER A 47 33.56 68.71 -49.57
N GLU A 48 32.78 68.62 -50.64
CA GLU A 48 33.23 68.26 -51.99
C GLU A 48 32.98 69.43 -52.95
N VAL A 49 33.99 69.80 -53.75
CA VAL A 49 33.91 70.92 -54.70
C VAL A 49 33.87 70.39 -56.11
N ASN A 50 32.74 70.60 -56.80
CA ASN A 50 32.54 70.24 -58.19
C ASN A 50 32.38 71.51 -59.04
N GLY A 51 33.48 72.00 -59.60
CA GLY A 51 33.55 73.30 -60.26
C GLY A 51 33.44 74.44 -59.25
N TYR A 52 32.26 75.04 -59.15
CA TYR A 52 31.93 76.07 -58.15
C TYR A 52 30.80 75.65 -57.21
N ASP A 53 30.21 74.47 -57.40
CA ASP A 53 29.24 73.93 -56.45
C ASP A 53 29.98 73.26 -55.29
N ILE A 54 29.60 73.61 -54.07
CA ILE A 54 30.16 73.04 -52.84
C ILE A 54 29.05 72.21 -52.19
N THR A 55 29.26 70.90 -52.10
CA THR A 55 28.35 69.98 -51.41
C THR A 55 28.92 69.65 -50.04
N ASN A 56 28.14 69.89 -48.99
CA ASN A 56 28.49 69.52 -47.62
C ASN A 56 27.71 68.29 -47.18
N THR A 57 28.41 67.19 -46.94
CA THR A 57 27.83 65.96 -46.41
C THR A 57 28.11 65.85 -44.93
N LYS A 58 27.06 65.65 -44.12
CA LYS A 58 27.22 65.45 -42.67
C LYS A 58 27.96 64.14 -42.44
N VAL A 59 29.07 64.20 -41.72
CA VAL A 59 29.91 63.04 -41.40
C VAL A 59 30.05 62.90 -39.89
N GLY A 60 30.21 61.66 -39.45
CA GLY A 60 30.41 61.35 -38.04
C GLY A 60 30.69 59.87 -37.88
N GLN A 61 31.38 59.52 -36.80
CA GLN A 61 31.59 58.14 -36.41
C GLN A 61 30.84 57.83 -35.13
N THR A 62 30.38 56.59 -35.02
CA THR A 62 29.79 56.03 -33.81
C THR A 62 30.40 54.66 -33.56
N LYS A 63 30.03 54.06 -32.43
CA LYS A 63 30.35 52.69 -32.09
C LYS A 63 29.13 51.99 -31.54
N VAL A 64 29.10 50.68 -31.68
CA VAL A 64 28.10 49.81 -31.05
C VAL A 64 28.83 48.89 -30.10
N GLU A 65 28.47 48.95 -28.82
CA GLU A 65 29.00 48.07 -27.80
C GLU A 65 27.86 47.43 -27.01
N GLY A 66 28.08 46.19 -26.60
CA GLY A 66 27.08 45.41 -25.90
C GLY A 66 27.71 44.30 -25.06
N THR A 67 26.91 43.77 -24.17
CA THR A 67 27.27 42.67 -23.28
C THR A 67 26.39 41.46 -23.54
N LYS A 68 26.94 40.28 -23.26
CA LYS A 68 26.24 39.00 -23.33
C LYS A 68 26.00 38.47 -21.93
N THR A 69 24.73 38.24 -21.61
CA THR A 69 24.28 37.63 -20.36
C THR A 69 23.74 36.22 -20.61
N TRP A 70 24.03 35.30 -19.69
CA TRP A 70 23.53 33.93 -19.70
C TRP A 70 22.58 33.72 -18.50
N LYS A 71 21.35 33.28 -18.79
CA LYS A 71 20.34 32.83 -17.83
C LYS A 71 20.23 31.31 -17.98
N ASP A 72 21.11 30.59 -17.30
CA ASP A 72 21.29 29.14 -17.50
C ASP A 72 21.84 28.41 -16.28
N ASP A 73 21.78 29.04 -15.11
CA ASP A 73 22.31 28.53 -13.85
C ASP A 73 23.76 28.00 -13.93
N ASN A 74 24.62 28.69 -14.69
CA ASN A 74 26.01 28.27 -14.94
C ASN A 74 26.11 26.85 -15.53
N ALA A 75 25.23 26.58 -16.50
CA ALA A 75 25.22 25.38 -17.32
C ALA A 75 26.62 24.91 -17.74
N LYS A 76 26.94 23.64 -17.47
CA LYS A 76 28.23 23.02 -17.84
C LYS A 76 28.39 22.81 -19.35
N ASP A 77 27.28 22.73 -20.05
CA ASP A 77 27.14 22.57 -21.49
C ASP A 77 27.01 23.91 -22.24
N ARG A 78 27.25 25.05 -21.56
CA ARG A 78 27.25 26.37 -22.21
C ARG A 78 28.26 26.40 -23.37
N PRO A 79 27.89 26.94 -24.55
CA PRO A 79 28.82 27.08 -25.66
C PRO A 79 29.97 28.04 -25.32
N LYS A 80 31.15 27.78 -25.85
CA LYS A 80 32.36 28.58 -25.59
C LYS A 80 32.41 29.90 -26.35
N THR A 81 31.63 30.02 -27.42
CA THR A 81 31.58 31.18 -28.31
C THR A 81 30.16 31.37 -28.84
N ILE A 82 29.82 32.60 -29.16
CA ILE A 82 28.62 32.98 -29.92
C ILE A 82 29.03 33.92 -31.05
N LYS A 83 28.16 34.09 -32.05
CA LYS A 83 28.35 35.05 -33.14
C LYS A 83 27.30 36.14 -33.06
N VAL A 84 27.75 37.39 -32.99
CA VAL A 84 26.90 38.58 -32.98
C VAL A 84 27.09 39.32 -34.30
N ASP A 85 26.02 39.46 -35.05
CA ASP A 85 25.96 40.22 -36.29
C ASP A 85 25.59 41.68 -35.99
N LEU A 86 26.34 42.63 -36.56
CA LEU A 86 25.97 44.04 -36.61
C LEU A 86 25.14 44.30 -37.85
N LEU A 87 23.94 44.84 -37.65
CA LEU A 87 23.03 45.22 -38.72
C LEU A 87 23.04 46.74 -38.89
N GLN A 88 23.20 47.20 -40.13
CA GLN A 88 23.03 48.59 -40.53
C GLN A 88 21.77 48.68 -41.39
N ASN A 89 20.77 49.45 -40.96
CA ASN A 89 19.46 49.57 -41.63
C ASN A 89 18.82 48.20 -41.98
N GLY A 90 19.01 47.21 -41.09
CA GLY A 90 18.49 45.85 -41.26
C GLY A 90 19.37 44.89 -42.06
N GLN A 91 20.49 45.34 -42.63
CA GLN A 91 21.43 44.49 -43.36
C GLN A 91 22.65 44.16 -42.50
N ALA A 92 23.02 42.87 -42.41
CA ALA A 92 24.23 42.46 -41.72
C ALA A 92 25.47 42.97 -42.47
N ILE A 93 26.35 43.70 -41.76
CA ILE A 93 27.56 44.31 -42.33
C ILE A 93 28.85 43.81 -41.65
N SER A 94 28.75 43.21 -40.47
CA SER A 94 29.89 42.65 -39.74
C SER A 94 29.41 41.57 -38.77
N THR A 95 30.31 40.67 -38.37
CA THR A 95 30.07 39.62 -37.38
C THR A 95 31.27 39.56 -36.43
N GLN A 96 31.00 39.46 -35.13
CA GLN A 96 32.03 39.28 -34.11
C GLN A 96 31.78 37.99 -33.32
N GLU A 97 32.85 37.22 -33.10
CA GLU A 97 32.84 36.11 -32.15
C GLU A 97 33.03 36.65 -30.72
N VAL A 98 32.15 36.23 -29.82
CA VAL A 98 32.14 36.68 -28.42
C VAL A 98 32.34 35.45 -27.53
N THR A 99 33.29 35.55 -26.60
CA THR A 99 33.71 34.43 -25.76
C THR A 99 33.79 34.85 -24.30
N GLU A 100 33.97 33.89 -23.40
CA GLU A 100 34.27 34.18 -22.00
C GLU A 100 35.58 34.97 -21.82
N ALA A 101 36.57 34.74 -22.68
CA ALA A 101 37.85 35.47 -22.64
C ALA A 101 37.69 36.98 -22.94
N SER A 102 36.67 37.38 -23.71
CA SER A 102 36.32 38.79 -23.90
C SER A 102 35.46 39.36 -22.76
N GLY A 103 35.26 38.59 -21.69
CA GLY A 103 34.32 38.92 -20.61
C GLY A 103 32.88 38.99 -21.10
N TRP A 104 32.55 38.25 -22.18
CA TRP A 104 31.25 38.31 -22.84
C TRP A 104 30.85 39.73 -23.30
N LYS A 105 31.85 40.52 -23.74
CA LYS A 105 31.65 41.86 -24.32
C LYS A 105 32.08 41.89 -25.78
N TYR A 106 31.47 42.79 -26.55
CA TYR A 106 31.79 43.02 -27.95
C TYR A 106 31.65 44.49 -28.31
N GLU A 107 32.36 44.92 -29.36
CA GLU A 107 32.44 46.32 -29.76
C GLU A 107 32.73 46.42 -31.26
N PHE A 108 31.87 47.13 -31.98
CA PHE A 108 32.05 47.51 -33.38
C PHE A 108 32.41 49.00 -33.44
N LYS A 109 33.62 49.32 -33.91
CA LYS A 109 34.18 50.67 -33.97
C LYS A 109 34.08 51.27 -35.37
N ASP A 110 34.35 52.57 -35.44
CA ASP A 110 34.55 53.33 -36.68
C ASP A 110 33.35 53.24 -37.64
N LEU A 111 32.14 53.13 -37.08
CA LEU A 111 30.90 53.02 -37.83
C LEU A 111 30.44 54.40 -38.31
N ALA A 112 30.10 54.55 -39.58
CA ALA A 112 29.53 55.79 -40.08
C ALA A 112 28.22 56.12 -39.36
N ALA A 113 28.03 57.36 -38.91
CA ALA A 113 26.79 57.80 -38.27
C ALA A 113 25.72 58.20 -39.30
N TYR A 114 26.13 58.62 -40.49
CA TYR A 114 25.25 59.13 -41.55
C TYR A 114 25.60 58.52 -42.90
N ASP A 115 24.60 58.35 -43.76
CA ASP A 115 24.77 57.95 -45.15
C ASP A 115 25.24 59.12 -46.04
N ALA A 116 25.43 58.86 -47.34
CA ALA A 116 25.88 59.86 -48.30
C ALA A 116 24.91 61.05 -48.47
N ASN A 117 23.65 60.91 -48.05
CA ASN A 117 22.64 61.97 -48.09
C ASN A 117 22.49 62.70 -46.73
N GLY A 118 23.29 62.33 -45.73
CA GLY A 118 23.22 62.88 -44.37
C GLY A 118 22.13 62.27 -43.49
N ALA A 119 21.47 61.18 -43.89
CA ALA A 119 20.49 60.47 -43.07
C ALA A 119 21.19 59.53 -42.08
N ALA A 120 20.73 59.48 -40.82
CA ALA A 120 21.38 58.68 -39.78
C ALA A 120 21.21 57.18 -40.03
N TYR A 121 22.29 56.41 -39.87
CA TYR A 121 22.22 54.95 -39.88
C TYR A 121 21.57 54.43 -38.60
N LYS A 122 20.65 53.47 -38.74
CA LYS A 122 20.13 52.69 -37.62
C LYS A 122 21.00 51.44 -37.46
N TYR A 123 21.61 51.30 -36.30
CA TYR A 123 22.37 50.09 -35.95
C TYR A 123 21.60 49.21 -34.96
N GLU A 124 21.61 47.92 -35.23
CA GLU A 124 21.01 46.86 -34.41
C GLU A 124 21.98 45.68 -34.32
N VAL A 125 21.80 44.82 -33.32
CA VAL A 125 22.58 43.60 -33.17
C VAL A 125 21.66 42.40 -33.24
N LYS A 126 22.17 41.30 -33.79
CA LYS A 126 21.47 40.03 -33.83
C LYS A 126 22.42 38.92 -33.47
N GLU A 127 22.01 38.04 -32.57
CA GLU A 127 22.75 36.80 -32.33
C GLU A 127 22.37 35.74 -33.37
N GLN A 128 23.36 34.99 -33.82
CA GLN A 128 23.10 33.74 -34.53
C GLN A 128 22.50 32.71 -33.55
N ALA A 129 21.66 31.81 -34.07
CA ALA A 129 20.96 30.85 -33.22
C ALA A 129 21.93 30.00 -32.39
N VAL A 130 21.59 29.81 -31.11
CA VAL A 130 22.35 28.99 -30.17
C VAL A 130 21.45 27.86 -29.70
N ASP A 131 21.83 26.62 -30.01
CA ASP A 131 21.04 25.43 -29.69
C ASP A 131 20.75 25.33 -28.19
N GLY A 132 19.48 25.12 -27.83
CA GLY A 132 19.02 25.03 -26.44
C GLY A 132 18.84 26.37 -25.73
N TYR A 133 18.97 27.50 -26.44
CA TYR A 133 18.79 28.83 -25.87
C TYR A 133 17.80 29.67 -26.67
N LYS A 134 17.04 30.49 -25.95
CA LYS A 134 16.24 31.57 -26.51
C LYS A 134 16.97 32.89 -26.30
N SER A 135 17.20 33.63 -27.39
CA SER A 135 17.90 34.92 -27.40
C SER A 135 16.92 36.09 -27.29
N GLU A 136 17.28 37.11 -26.52
CA GLU A 136 16.57 38.37 -26.38
C GLU A 136 17.56 39.54 -26.44
N VAL A 137 17.24 40.56 -27.23
CA VAL A 137 18.09 41.74 -27.44
C VAL A 137 17.44 42.97 -26.83
N ASN A 138 18.12 43.62 -25.90
CA ASN A 138 17.68 44.85 -25.23
C ASN A 138 18.68 45.97 -25.52
N GLY A 139 18.35 46.82 -26.50
CA GLY A 139 19.32 47.76 -27.08
C GLY A 139 20.41 47.00 -27.83
N TYR A 140 21.60 46.92 -27.24
CA TYR A 140 22.72 46.12 -27.74
C TYR A 140 23.14 45.00 -26.78
N ASP A 141 22.49 44.88 -25.61
CA ASP A 141 22.76 43.76 -24.72
C ASP A 141 21.96 42.53 -25.16
N ILE A 142 22.61 41.37 -25.14
CA ILE A 142 22.03 40.10 -25.55
C ILE A 142 21.91 39.21 -24.31
N THR A 143 20.72 38.65 -24.08
CA THR A 143 20.49 37.65 -23.03
C THR A 143 20.08 36.32 -23.65
N ASN A 144 20.80 35.25 -23.33
CA ASN A 144 20.36 33.89 -23.65
C ASN A 144 19.79 33.21 -22.43
N THR A 145 18.55 32.73 -22.57
CA THR A 145 17.87 31.93 -21.55
C THR A 145 17.85 30.47 -21.99
N LYS A 146 18.31 29.57 -21.13
CA LYS A 146 18.28 28.12 -21.40
C LYS A 146 16.83 27.65 -21.49
N VAL A 147 16.52 26.90 -22.54
CA VAL A 147 15.17 26.39 -22.79
C VAL A 147 15.23 24.92 -23.19
N GLY A 148 14.13 24.22 -22.99
CA GLY A 148 14.01 22.82 -23.35
C GLY A 148 12.66 22.27 -22.90
N GLN A 149 12.32 21.09 -23.43
CA GLN A 149 11.17 20.33 -22.99
C GLN A 149 11.60 18.99 -22.43
N THR A 150 10.79 18.46 -21.53
CA THR A 150 10.94 17.14 -20.95
C THR A 150 9.56 16.48 -20.83
N LYS A 151 9.54 15.24 -20.37
CA LYS A 151 8.34 14.50 -20.04
C LYS A 151 8.54 13.74 -18.74
N VAL A 152 7.44 13.44 -18.05
CA VAL A 152 7.42 12.58 -16.87
C VAL A 152 6.51 11.41 -17.19
N GLU A 153 7.06 10.20 -17.09
CA GLU A 153 6.30 8.96 -17.27
C GLU A 153 6.57 8.02 -16.11
N GLY A 154 5.54 7.28 -15.71
CA GLY A 154 5.63 6.37 -14.58
C GLY A 154 4.64 5.21 -14.72
N LYS A 155 4.90 4.17 -13.95
CA LYS A 155 4.04 3.00 -13.83
C LYS A 155 3.48 2.89 -12.41
N LYS A 156 2.22 2.50 -12.34
CA LYS A 156 1.54 2.09 -11.11
C LYS A 156 1.64 0.58 -10.91
N THR A 157 2.06 0.20 -9.70
CA THR A 157 2.12 -1.20 -9.23
C THR A 157 1.20 -1.38 -8.01
N TRP A 158 0.55 -2.53 -7.95
CA TRP A 158 -0.29 -2.94 -6.82
C TRP A 158 0.34 -4.14 -6.12
N LYS A 159 0.51 -4.03 -4.80
CA LYS A 159 0.92 -5.07 -3.86
C LYS A 159 -0.28 -5.39 -2.98
N ASP A 160 -1.13 -6.29 -3.44
CA ASP A 160 -2.46 -6.52 -2.84
C ASP A 160 -3.02 -7.91 -3.12
N ASP A 161 -2.19 -8.85 -3.56
CA ASP A 161 -2.57 -10.21 -3.97
C ASP A 161 -3.81 -10.26 -4.90
N ASN A 162 -3.90 -9.32 -5.84
CA ASN A 162 -5.04 -9.18 -6.76
C ASN A 162 -6.38 -9.03 -6.03
N ALA A 163 -6.40 -8.17 -5.01
CA ALA A 163 -7.57 -7.85 -4.22
C ALA A 163 -8.80 -7.51 -5.09
N LYS A 164 -9.94 -8.12 -4.76
CA LYS A 164 -11.22 -7.92 -5.48
C LYS A 164 -11.82 -6.53 -5.28
N ASP A 165 -11.40 -5.83 -4.23
CA ASP A 165 -11.85 -4.49 -3.85
C ASP A 165 -10.88 -3.39 -4.31
N ARG A 166 -9.92 -3.71 -5.20
CA ARG A 166 -9.02 -2.73 -5.81
C ARG A 166 -9.84 -1.64 -6.53
N PRO A 167 -9.52 -0.34 -6.35
CA PRO A 167 -10.20 0.72 -7.07
C PRO A 167 -9.93 0.62 -8.58
N LYS A 168 -10.89 1.06 -9.38
CA LYS A 168 -10.78 1.03 -10.86
C LYS A 168 -9.81 2.08 -11.39
N THR A 169 -9.68 3.20 -10.69
CA THR A 169 -8.85 4.33 -11.06
C THR A 169 -8.16 4.94 -9.84
N ILE A 170 -7.07 5.66 -10.09
CA ILE A 170 -6.35 6.50 -9.12
C ILE A 170 -6.09 7.86 -9.76
N LYS A 171 -5.75 8.86 -8.94
CA LYS A 171 -5.31 10.18 -9.42
C LYS A 171 -3.85 10.42 -9.06
N VAL A 172 -3.05 10.71 -10.07
CA VAL A 172 -1.63 11.04 -9.93
C VAL A 172 -1.42 12.51 -10.24
N ASP A 173 -0.92 13.26 -9.27
CA ASP A 173 -0.59 14.67 -9.40
C ASP A 173 0.87 14.80 -9.86
N LEU A 174 1.12 15.65 -10.85
CA LEU A 174 2.45 16.12 -11.24
C LEU A 174 2.75 17.42 -10.50
N LEU A 175 3.89 17.44 -9.79
CA LEU A 175 4.38 18.59 -9.07
C LEU A 175 5.59 19.18 -9.81
N GLN A 176 5.60 20.50 -9.97
CA GLN A 176 6.72 21.30 -10.43
C GLN A 176 7.19 22.17 -9.27
N ASN A 177 8.44 21.99 -8.82
CA ASN A 177 9.01 22.66 -7.65
C ASN A 177 8.09 22.60 -6.41
N GLY A 178 7.46 21.45 -6.18
CA GLY A 178 6.55 21.22 -5.05
C GLY A 178 5.11 21.73 -5.23
N LYS A 179 4.76 22.34 -6.37
CA LYS A 179 3.40 22.79 -6.67
C LYS A 179 2.74 21.86 -7.68
N VAL A 180 1.51 21.42 -7.41
CA VAL A 180 0.71 20.65 -8.37
C VAL A 180 0.40 21.50 -9.59
N ILE A 181 0.71 20.99 -10.79
CA ILE A 181 0.48 21.67 -12.08
C ILE A 181 -0.43 20.87 -13.02
N ALA A 182 -0.57 19.56 -12.81
CA ALA A 182 -1.43 18.68 -13.57
C ALA A 182 -1.83 17.47 -12.73
N THR A 183 -2.93 16.83 -13.11
CA THR A 183 -3.41 15.57 -12.51
C THR A 183 -3.86 14.65 -13.63
N GLU A 184 -3.47 13.38 -13.57
CA GLU A 184 -3.89 12.35 -14.51
C GLU A 184 -4.66 11.24 -13.78
N GLU A 185 -5.73 10.76 -14.39
CA GLU A 185 -6.48 9.60 -13.90
C GLU A 185 -5.93 8.33 -14.55
N VAL A 186 -5.44 7.41 -13.71
CA VAL A 186 -4.74 6.20 -14.16
C VAL A 186 -5.59 4.98 -13.84
N SER A 187 -5.68 4.04 -14.78
CA SER A 187 -6.56 2.87 -14.66
C SER A 187 -5.94 1.62 -15.27
N GLU A 188 -6.59 0.47 -15.09
CA GLU A 188 -6.20 -0.76 -15.77
C GLU A 188 -6.26 -0.65 -17.30
N ALA A 189 -7.19 0.14 -17.85
CA ALA A 189 -7.30 0.37 -19.29
C ALA A 189 -6.06 1.07 -19.88
N SER A 190 -5.38 1.90 -19.07
CA SER A 190 -4.08 2.50 -19.43
C SER A 190 -2.88 1.56 -19.22
N GLY A 191 -3.13 0.32 -18.79
CA GLY A 191 -2.08 -0.61 -18.36
C GLY A 191 -1.37 -0.14 -17.09
N TRP A 192 -2.04 0.67 -16.26
CA TRP A 192 -1.48 1.31 -15.07
C TRP A 192 -0.21 2.13 -15.38
N LYS A 193 -0.23 2.88 -16.48
CA LYS A 193 0.85 3.78 -16.90
C LYS A 193 0.28 5.17 -17.14
N TYR A 194 1.11 6.19 -16.94
CA TYR A 194 0.72 7.58 -17.09
C TYR A 194 1.89 8.41 -17.63
N GLU A 195 1.59 9.52 -18.31
CA GLU A 195 2.59 10.32 -19.02
C GLU A 195 2.17 11.80 -19.12
N PHE A 196 3.00 12.67 -18.58
CA PHE A 196 2.91 14.12 -18.73
C PHE A 196 3.93 14.60 -19.78
N LYS A 197 3.43 15.15 -20.89
CA LYS A 197 4.24 15.62 -22.04
C LYS A 197 4.45 17.13 -22.04
N ASP A 198 5.35 17.58 -22.91
CA ASP A 198 5.57 18.98 -23.27
C ASP A 198 5.89 19.89 -22.07
N LEU A 199 6.52 19.32 -21.04
CA LEU A 199 6.87 20.02 -19.81
C LEU A 199 8.10 20.89 -20.05
N ALA A 200 8.08 22.16 -19.62
CA ALA A 200 9.27 23.00 -19.69
C ALA A 200 10.40 22.41 -18.82
N ALA A 201 11.60 22.29 -19.34
CA ALA A 201 12.74 21.79 -18.56
C ALA A 201 13.34 22.87 -17.64
N TYR A 202 13.20 24.15 -18.02
CA TYR A 202 13.81 25.29 -17.34
C TYR A 202 12.82 26.44 -17.13
N ASP A 203 13.04 27.22 -16.07
CA ASP A 203 12.28 28.42 -15.77
C ASP A 203 12.71 29.64 -16.61
N ALA A 204 12.12 30.81 -16.34
CA ALA A 204 12.43 32.05 -17.05
C ALA A 204 13.86 32.59 -16.81
N ASN A 205 14.59 32.01 -15.85
CA ASN A 205 15.98 32.31 -15.55
C ASN A 205 16.93 31.18 -16.01
N GLY A 206 16.40 30.17 -16.71
CA GLY A 206 17.16 29.01 -17.16
C GLY A 206 17.54 28.03 -16.05
N VAL A 207 16.88 28.09 -14.89
CA VAL A 207 17.06 27.14 -13.79
C VAL A 207 16.19 25.91 -14.05
N ALA A 208 16.74 24.71 -13.89
CA ALA A 208 16.00 23.48 -14.17
C ALA A 208 14.81 23.29 -13.21
N TYR A 209 13.65 22.91 -13.74
CA TYR A 209 12.51 22.53 -12.91
C TYR A 209 12.74 21.16 -12.27
N LYS A 210 12.39 21.04 -11.00
CA LYS A 210 12.28 19.75 -10.32
C LYS A 210 10.85 19.22 -10.50
N TYR A 211 10.73 18.06 -11.13
CA TYR A 211 9.46 17.35 -11.27
C TYR A 211 9.37 16.18 -10.31
N GLU A 212 8.19 16.01 -9.71
CA GLU A 212 7.86 14.94 -8.77
C GLU A 212 6.42 14.49 -9.02
N VAL A 213 6.08 13.27 -8.62
CA VAL A 213 4.73 12.75 -8.71
C VAL A 213 4.21 12.41 -7.32
N LYS A 214 2.90 12.55 -7.13
CA LYS A 214 2.22 12.18 -5.89
C LYS A 214 0.90 11.51 -6.22
N GLU A 215 0.60 10.41 -5.56
CA GLU A 215 -0.73 9.84 -5.61
C GLU A 215 -1.66 10.52 -4.60
N GLN A 216 -2.90 10.78 -5.01
CA GLN A 216 -3.96 11.13 -4.07
C GLN A 216 -4.30 9.92 -3.17
N PRO A 217 -4.68 10.13 -1.90
CA PRO A 217 -4.91 9.02 -0.97
C PRO A 217 -5.91 7.99 -1.51
N VAL A 218 -5.54 6.71 -1.43
CA VAL A 218 -6.40 5.59 -1.79
C VAL A 218 -6.75 4.82 -0.52
N VAL A 219 -8.05 4.73 -0.20
CA VAL A 219 -8.53 4.08 1.03
C VAL A 219 -8.07 2.61 1.08
N GLY A 220 -7.48 2.20 2.21
CA GLY A 220 -6.99 0.83 2.43
C GLY A 220 -5.63 0.53 1.78
N TYR A 221 -4.93 1.55 1.28
CA TYR A 221 -3.61 1.41 0.67
C TYR A 221 -2.64 2.46 1.18
N GLU A 222 -1.37 2.06 1.25
CA GLU A 222 -0.25 2.96 1.48
C GLU A 222 0.57 3.10 0.20
N ALA A 223 0.81 4.34 -0.22
CA ALA A 223 1.51 4.67 -1.46
C ALA A 223 2.99 4.96 -1.22
N LYS A 224 3.86 4.40 -2.06
CA LYS A 224 5.29 4.70 -2.12
C LYS A 224 5.70 5.11 -3.53
N VAL A 225 6.41 6.22 -3.64
CA VAL A 225 6.94 6.74 -4.89
C VAL A 225 8.44 6.43 -4.98
N ASN A 226 8.88 5.88 -6.11
CA ASN A 226 10.30 5.66 -6.43
C ASN A 226 10.60 6.22 -7.82
N GLY A 227 11.31 7.35 -7.89
CA GLY A 227 11.39 8.14 -9.11
C GLY A 227 10.00 8.66 -9.49
N TYR A 228 9.44 8.10 -10.57
CA TYR A 228 8.05 8.35 -10.99
C TYR A 228 7.16 7.10 -10.90
N ASP A 229 7.69 5.96 -10.49
CA ASP A 229 6.86 4.78 -10.29
C ASP A 229 6.16 4.84 -8.93
N ILE A 230 4.89 4.45 -8.92
CA ILE A 230 4.04 4.45 -7.73
C ILE A 230 3.72 3.00 -7.39
N THR A 231 3.91 2.61 -6.14
CA THR A 231 3.49 1.30 -5.61
C THR A 231 2.49 1.51 -4.50
N ASN A 232 1.30 0.93 -4.61
CA ASN A 232 0.38 0.82 -3.48
C ASN A 232 0.44 -0.55 -2.85
N THR A 233 0.59 -0.57 -1.53
CA THR A 233 0.54 -1.77 -0.71
C THR A 233 -0.77 -1.80 0.05
N LYS A 234 -1.49 -2.91 -0.01
CA LYS A 234 -2.73 -3.09 0.77
C LYS A 234 -2.38 -3.07 2.25
N VAL A 235 -3.11 -2.27 3.02
CA VAL A 235 -2.91 -2.16 4.46
C VAL A 235 -4.26 -2.23 5.17
N GLY A 236 -4.23 -2.64 6.43
CA GLY A 236 -5.42 -2.78 7.26
C GLY A 236 -5.07 -3.41 8.60
N GLN A 237 -6.02 -3.32 9.53
CA GLN A 237 -5.92 -3.98 10.83
C GLN A 237 -7.08 -4.95 11.02
N THR A 238 -6.86 -5.96 11.86
CA THR A 238 -7.86 -6.94 12.26
C THR A 238 -7.73 -7.23 13.76
N THR A 239 -8.71 -7.95 14.28
CA THR A 239 -8.78 -8.39 15.67
C THR A 239 -9.07 -9.88 15.71
N VAL A 240 -8.39 -10.59 16.60
CA VAL A 240 -8.67 -12.01 16.87
C VAL A 240 -9.31 -12.12 18.25
N GLU A 241 -10.51 -12.69 18.30
CA GLU A 241 -11.28 -12.87 19.52
C GLU A 241 -11.74 -14.31 19.63
N GLY A 242 -11.69 -14.84 20.85
CA GLY A 242 -12.07 -16.22 21.12
C GLY A 242 -12.51 -16.41 22.56
N THR A 243 -13.17 -17.54 22.79
CA THR A 243 -13.63 -17.98 24.10
C THR A 243 -12.99 -19.30 24.50
N LYS A 244 -12.88 -19.52 25.80
CA LYS A 244 -12.42 -20.78 26.39
C LYS A 244 -13.59 -21.49 27.06
N THR A 245 -13.79 -22.74 26.67
CA THR A 245 -14.79 -23.64 27.25
C THR A 245 -14.11 -24.81 27.95
N TRP A 246 -14.66 -25.21 29.10
CA TRP A 246 -14.23 -26.38 29.87
C TRP A 246 -15.33 -27.45 29.86
N LYS A 247 -14.98 -28.64 29.41
CA LYS A 247 -15.78 -29.87 29.49
C LYS A 247 -15.17 -30.76 30.56
N ASP A 248 -15.57 -30.55 31.81
CA ASP A 248 -14.95 -31.19 32.98
C ASP A 248 -15.88 -31.32 34.19
N ASP A 249 -17.20 -31.19 33.98
CA ASP A 249 -18.21 -31.26 35.03
C ASP A 249 -17.94 -30.32 36.23
N ASN A 250 -17.36 -29.15 35.98
CA ASN A 250 -16.95 -28.17 37.00
C ASN A 250 -15.91 -28.74 37.99
N ALA A 251 -14.92 -29.46 37.47
CA ALA A 251 -13.83 -30.03 38.24
C ALA A 251 -13.15 -29.01 39.18
N THR A 252 -12.92 -29.41 40.43
CA THR A 252 -12.32 -28.55 41.48
C THR A 252 -10.82 -28.32 41.30
N ASP A 253 -10.16 -29.15 40.50
CA ASP A 253 -8.73 -29.12 40.19
C ASP A 253 -8.42 -28.41 38.86
N ARG A 254 -9.41 -27.74 38.25
CA ARG A 254 -9.22 -26.92 37.05
C ARG A 254 -8.14 -25.85 37.30
N PRO A 255 -7.21 -25.63 36.35
CA PRO A 255 -6.21 -24.56 36.48
C PRO A 255 -6.89 -23.18 36.52
N LYS A 256 -6.29 -22.26 37.28
CA LYS A 256 -6.81 -20.89 37.42
C LYS A 256 -6.64 -20.04 36.16
N THR A 257 -5.60 -20.34 35.38
CA THR A 257 -5.26 -19.62 34.15
C THR A 257 -4.77 -20.60 33.09
N ILE A 258 -4.82 -20.17 31.83
CA ILE A 258 -4.20 -20.82 30.67
C ILE A 258 -3.42 -19.76 29.88
N GLN A 259 -2.50 -20.22 29.04
CA GLN A 259 -1.83 -19.36 28.06
C GLN A 259 -2.28 -19.71 26.64
N VAL A 260 -2.78 -18.70 25.93
CA VAL A 260 -3.18 -18.78 24.53
C VAL A 260 -2.18 -18.00 23.68
N ASP A 261 -1.50 -18.71 22.79
CA ASP A 261 -0.57 -18.13 21.82
C ASP A 261 -1.32 -17.72 20.56
N LEU A 262 -1.04 -16.52 20.05
CA LEU A 262 -1.45 -16.06 18.72
C LEU A 262 -0.35 -16.41 17.71
N LEU A 263 -0.75 -17.08 16.63
CA LEU A 263 0.14 -17.45 15.53
C LEU A 263 -0.22 -16.61 14.30
N GLN A 264 0.77 -15.99 13.69
CA GLN A 264 0.70 -15.28 12.42
C GLN A 264 1.50 -16.08 11.39
N ASN A 265 0.83 -16.58 10.35
CA ASN A 265 1.42 -17.48 9.34
C ASN A 265 2.19 -18.67 9.98
N GLY A 266 1.66 -19.20 11.09
CA GLY A 266 2.27 -20.31 11.83
C GLY A 266 3.39 -19.94 12.80
N GLN A 267 3.80 -18.67 12.88
CA GLN A 267 4.77 -18.19 13.85
C GLN A 267 4.08 -17.54 15.05
N LYS A 268 4.50 -17.91 16.27
CA LYS A 268 4.02 -17.27 17.49
C LYS A 268 4.44 -15.80 17.52
N VAL A 269 3.48 -14.89 17.66
CA VAL A 269 3.71 -13.44 17.69
C VAL A 269 3.23 -12.77 18.97
N ASP A 270 2.31 -13.39 19.70
CA ASP A 270 1.83 -12.90 20.99
C ASP A 270 1.34 -14.06 21.87
N THR A 271 1.19 -13.80 23.18
CA THR A 271 0.60 -14.72 24.15
C THR A 271 -0.30 -13.96 25.11
N LYS A 272 -1.48 -14.53 25.40
CA LYS A 272 -2.42 -13.99 26.37
C LYS A 272 -2.69 -14.98 27.49
N GLU A 273 -2.65 -14.50 28.71
CA GLU A 273 -3.18 -15.23 29.86
C GLU A 273 -4.71 -15.08 29.90
N VAL A 274 -5.42 -16.19 30.05
CA VAL A 274 -6.89 -16.26 30.09
C VAL A 274 -7.31 -16.94 31.38
N SER A 275 -8.33 -16.41 32.05
CA SER A 275 -8.78 -16.89 33.36
C SER A 275 -10.28 -16.68 33.55
N GLU A 276 -10.80 -17.15 34.67
CA GLU A 276 -12.18 -16.85 35.08
C GLU A 276 -12.42 -15.33 35.25
N ALA A 277 -11.41 -14.58 35.71
CA ALA A 277 -11.51 -13.13 35.85
C ALA A 277 -11.69 -12.41 34.50
N THR A 278 -11.20 -13.00 33.39
CA THR A 278 -11.47 -12.50 32.04
C THR A 278 -12.76 -13.06 31.44
N GLY A 279 -13.56 -13.76 32.24
CA GLY A 279 -14.75 -14.48 31.79
C GLY A 279 -14.42 -15.58 30.78
N TRP A 280 -13.20 -16.12 30.82
CA TRP A 280 -12.69 -17.08 29.84
C TRP A 280 -12.75 -16.57 28.40
N LYS A 281 -12.58 -15.26 28.20
CA LYS A 281 -12.49 -14.62 26.88
C LYS A 281 -11.13 -13.97 26.69
N TYR A 282 -10.72 -13.85 25.43
CA TYR A 282 -9.50 -13.16 25.06
C TYR A 282 -9.63 -12.46 23.70
N THR A 283 -8.87 -11.38 23.55
CA THR A 283 -8.84 -10.53 22.36
C THR A 283 -7.41 -10.10 22.08
N PHE A 284 -6.95 -10.24 20.85
CA PHE A 284 -5.73 -9.62 20.30
C PHE A 284 -6.16 -8.50 19.34
N LYS A 285 -5.67 -7.27 19.58
CA LYS A 285 -6.07 -6.05 18.83
C LYS A 285 -4.96 -5.55 17.94
N ASP A 286 -5.30 -4.63 17.04
CA ASP A 286 -4.38 -3.85 16.22
C ASP A 286 -3.42 -4.70 15.37
N LEU A 287 -3.86 -5.91 15.01
CA LEU A 287 -3.06 -6.86 14.23
C LEU A 287 -3.04 -6.42 12.77
N ALA A 288 -1.88 -6.38 12.15
CA ALA A 288 -1.80 -6.11 10.71
C ALA A 288 -2.59 -7.18 9.94
N ALA A 289 -3.46 -6.76 9.02
CA ALA A 289 -4.23 -7.69 8.19
C ALA A 289 -3.43 -8.18 6.98
N TYR A 290 -2.42 -7.42 6.54
CA TYR A 290 -1.63 -7.69 5.33
C TYR A 290 -0.14 -7.52 5.59
N ASP A 291 0.68 -8.28 4.86
CA ASP A 291 2.14 -8.19 4.89
C ASP A 291 2.69 -7.04 4.02
N ALA A 292 4.02 -6.93 3.94
CA ALA A 292 4.71 -5.88 3.18
C ALA A 292 4.55 -6.02 1.65
N ASP A 293 4.01 -7.13 1.17
CA ASP A 293 3.64 -7.39 -0.23
C ASP A 293 2.13 -7.33 -0.44
N GLY A 294 1.37 -6.99 0.61
CA GLY A 294 -0.08 -6.85 0.60
C GLY A 294 -0.84 -8.16 0.60
N ALA A 295 -0.19 -9.28 0.91
CA ALA A 295 -0.87 -10.57 1.09
C ALA A 295 -1.47 -10.66 2.49
N ALA A 296 -2.65 -11.27 2.61
CA ALA A 296 -3.35 -11.36 3.89
C ALA A 296 -2.63 -12.29 4.87
N TYR A 297 -2.48 -11.84 6.12
CA TYR A 297 -1.98 -12.70 7.19
C TYR A 297 -3.03 -13.73 7.59
N LYS A 298 -2.60 -14.98 7.76
CA LYS A 298 -3.39 -16.02 8.40
C LYS A 298 -3.12 -15.99 9.91
N TYR A 299 -4.15 -15.74 10.69
CA TYR A 299 -4.09 -15.82 12.15
C TYR A 299 -4.73 -17.11 12.65
N GLU A 300 -4.08 -17.73 13.65
CA GLU A 300 -4.53 -18.94 14.34
C GLU A 300 -4.22 -18.80 15.82
N VAL A 301 -4.90 -19.59 16.66
CA VAL A 301 -4.65 -19.62 18.10
C VAL A 301 -4.23 -21.01 18.52
N LYS A 302 -3.36 -21.09 19.53
CA LYS A 302 -2.92 -22.35 20.11
C LYS A 302 -2.88 -22.21 21.63
N GLU A 303 -3.51 -23.14 22.33
CA GLU A 303 -3.32 -23.23 23.78
C GLU A 303 -2.01 -23.95 24.10
N GLN A 304 -1.32 -23.49 25.14
CA GLN A 304 -0.24 -24.27 25.73
C GLN A 304 -0.82 -25.52 26.44
N PRO A 305 -0.08 -26.64 26.48
CA PRO A 305 -0.59 -27.87 27.09
C PRO A 305 -1.08 -27.67 28.52
N VAL A 306 -2.23 -28.26 28.83
CA VAL A 306 -2.81 -28.27 30.17
C VAL A 306 -2.90 -29.72 30.64
N ASP A 307 -2.24 -30.03 31.75
CA ASP A 307 -2.18 -31.39 32.28
C ASP A 307 -3.58 -31.94 32.60
N GLY A 308 -3.85 -33.17 32.14
CA GLY A 308 -5.15 -33.84 32.34
C GLY A 308 -6.27 -33.37 31.43
N TYR A 309 -5.96 -32.55 30.41
CA TYR A 309 -6.93 -32.05 29.44
C TYR A 309 -6.47 -32.28 28.00
N GLN A 310 -7.44 -32.54 27.14
CA GLN A 310 -7.26 -32.54 25.69
C GLN A 310 -7.87 -31.26 25.11
N THR A 311 -7.07 -30.53 24.33
CA THR A 311 -7.46 -29.27 23.70
C THR A 311 -8.02 -29.50 22.28
N GLU A 312 -9.12 -28.84 21.98
CA GLU A 312 -9.68 -28.68 20.62
C GLU A 312 -9.82 -27.18 20.30
N VAL A 313 -9.43 -26.77 19.10
CA VAL A 313 -9.58 -25.39 18.61
C VAL A 313 -10.50 -25.38 17.39
N LYS A 314 -11.56 -24.56 17.45
CA LYS A 314 -12.52 -24.35 16.35
C LYS A 314 -12.58 -22.86 16.02
N GLY A 315 -11.97 -22.47 14.90
CA GLY A 315 -11.73 -21.06 14.59
C GLY A 315 -10.78 -20.47 15.63
N TYR A 316 -11.31 -19.63 16.52
CA TYR A 316 -10.58 -19.08 17.67
C TYR A 316 -11.14 -19.52 19.02
N ASP A 317 -12.20 -20.33 19.05
CA ASP A 317 -12.71 -20.88 20.30
C ASP A 317 -11.92 -22.12 20.69
N ILE A 318 -11.58 -22.20 21.97
CA ILE A 318 -10.79 -23.28 22.54
C ILE A 318 -11.68 -24.06 23.50
N THR A 319 -11.70 -25.39 23.36
CA THR A 319 -12.38 -26.29 24.30
C THR A 319 -11.36 -27.22 24.93
N ASN A 320 -11.32 -27.30 26.26
CA ASN A 320 -10.60 -28.36 26.98
C ASN A 320 -11.56 -29.39 27.52
N THR A 321 -11.31 -30.65 27.19
CA THR A 321 -12.04 -31.80 27.73
C THR A 321 -11.16 -32.53 28.73
N LYS A 322 -11.69 -32.78 29.92
CA LYS A 322 -11.02 -33.57 30.97
C LYS A 322 -10.79 -34.98 30.44
N VAL A 323 -9.56 -35.48 30.56
CA VAL A 323 -9.19 -36.82 30.13
C VAL A 323 -8.34 -37.50 31.20
N GLY A 324 -8.36 -38.83 31.20
CA GLY A 324 -7.61 -39.63 32.15
C GLY A 324 -7.93 -41.11 31.99
N GLN A 325 -7.14 -41.95 32.66
CA GLN A 325 -7.36 -43.39 32.71
C GLN A 325 -7.53 -43.85 34.15
N THR A 326 -8.27 -44.94 34.32
CA THR A 326 -8.49 -45.62 35.60
C THR A 326 -8.44 -47.14 35.40
N LYS A 327 -8.56 -47.88 36.49
CA LYS A 327 -8.69 -49.33 36.50
C LYS A 327 -9.76 -49.76 37.50
N VAL A 328 -10.35 -50.93 37.25
CA VAL A 328 -11.27 -51.59 38.17
C VAL A 328 -10.66 -52.91 38.57
N GLU A 329 -10.45 -53.12 39.87
CA GLU A 329 -9.92 -54.35 40.43
C GLU A 329 -10.76 -54.81 41.61
N GLY A 330 -10.90 -56.13 41.75
CA GLY A 330 -11.72 -56.73 42.78
C GLY A 330 -11.32 -58.16 43.08
N THR A 331 -11.85 -58.66 44.18
CA THR A 331 -11.64 -60.02 44.66
C THR A 331 -12.96 -60.77 44.74
N LYS A 332 -12.90 -62.08 44.52
CA LYS A 332 -14.02 -63.00 44.69
C LYS A 332 -13.85 -63.78 45.99
N THR A 333 -14.87 -63.71 46.84
CA THR A 333 -14.96 -64.46 48.09
C THR A 333 -16.10 -65.47 48.04
N TRP A 334 -15.85 -66.66 48.57
CA TRP A 334 -16.84 -67.74 48.71
C TRP A 334 -17.19 -67.94 50.19
N LYS A 335 -18.47 -67.83 50.54
CA LYS A 335 -19.05 -68.14 51.87
C LYS A 335 -19.88 -69.42 51.74
N ASP A 336 -19.19 -70.56 51.66
CA ASP A 336 -19.77 -71.84 51.26
C ASP A 336 -19.26 -73.05 52.06
N ASP A 337 -18.59 -72.81 53.18
CA ASP A 337 -17.93 -73.85 54.00
C ASP A 337 -17.03 -74.80 53.17
N ASN A 338 -16.37 -74.27 52.14
CA ASN A 338 -15.50 -74.99 51.22
C ASN A 338 -16.21 -76.14 50.48
N ALA A 339 -17.37 -75.83 49.93
CA ALA A 339 -18.21 -76.81 49.24
C ALA A 339 -17.48 -77.51 48.07
N LYS A 340 -17.73 -78.81 47.90
CA LYS A 340 -17.07 -79.66 46.89
C LYS A 340 -17.58 -79.43 45.46
N ASP A 341 -18.71 -78.75 45.32
CA ASP A 341 -19.44 -78.44 44.08
C ASP A 341 -19.24 -77.00 43.61
N ARG A 342 -18.31 -76.25 44.21
CA ARG A 342 -17.96 -74.89 43.77
C ARG A 342 -17.54 -74.91 42.29
N PRO A 343 -18.03 -73.97 41.45
CA PRO A 343 -17.59 -73.88 40.06
C PRO A 343 -16.09 -73.54 39.98
N LYS A 344 -15.43 -74.07 38.95
CA LYS A 344 -13.99 -73.84 38.72
C LYS A 344 -13.67 -72.40 38.27
N MET A 345 -14.68 -71.69 37.78
CA MET A 345 -14.58 -70.34 37.24
C MET A 345 -15.92 -69.62 37.33
N ILE A 346 -15.86 -68.30 37.35
CA ILE A 346 -17.02 -67.40 37.22
C ILE A 346 -16.76 -66.40 36.11
N LYS A 347 -17.81 -65.72 35.64
CA LYS A 347 -17.71 -64.59 34.72
C LYS A 347 -18.12 -63.31 35.43
N VAL A 348 -17.22 -62.33 35.40
CA VAL A 348 -17.43 -60.99 35.96
C VAL A 348 -17.57 -60.02 34.80
N ASP A 349 -18.73 -59.39 34.71
CA ASP A 349 -19.09 -58.40 33.71
C ASP A 349 -18.80 -56.98 34.23
N LEU A 350 -18.08 -56.19 33.45
CA LEU A 350 -17.80 -54.78 33.72
C LEU A 350 -18.80 -53.89 32.97
N PHE A 351 -19.47 -53.02 33.71
CA PHE A 351 -20.40 -52.03 33.19
C PHE A 351 -19.82 -50.62 33.31
N GLN A 352 -19.94 -49.84 32.25
CA GLN A 352 -19.63 -48.41 32.19
C GLN A 352 -20.93 -47.64 31.97
N ASN A 353 -21.32 -46.79 32.93
CA ASN A 353 -22.60 -46.07 32.93
C ASN A 353 -23.80 -47.00 32.62
N GLY A 354 -23.79 -48.22 33.15
CA GLY A 354 -24.84 -49.22 32.95
C GLY A 354 -24.76 -50.03 31.65
N LYS A 355 -23.79 -49.76 30.76
CA LYS A 355 -23.55 -50.54 29.54
C LYS A 355 -22.45 -51.58 29.77
N LEU A 356 -22.71 -52.85 29.42
CA LEU A 356 -21.69 -53.90 29.42
C LEU A 356 -20.58 -53.54 28.42
N ILE A 357 -19.33 -53.48 28.89
CA ILE A 357 -18.18 -53.13 28.05
C ILE A 357 -17.09 -54.20 28.02
N ASP A 358 -17.03 -55.09 29.02
CA ASP A 358 -16.07 -56.19 29.06
C ASP A 358 -16.55 -57.31 29.99
N THR A 359 -16.04 -58.52 29.81
CA THR A 359 -16.31 -59.69 30.66
C THR A 359 -15.00 -60.44 30.92
N LYS A 360 -14.72 -60.76 32.19
CA LYS A 360 -13.52 -61.49 32.59
C LYS A 360 -13.85 -62.80 33.30
N GLU A 361 -13.12 -63.85 32.92
CA GLU A 361 -13.18 -65.13 33.63
C GLU A 361 -12.25 -65.11 34.83
N VAL A 362 -12.78 -65.50 36.00
CA VAL A 362 -12.07 -65.49 37.28
C VAL A 362 -12.10 -66.89 37.87
N SER A 363 -10.96 -67.40 38.33
CA SER A 363 -10.83 -68.77 38.81
C SER A 363 -9.84 -68.85 39.97
N GLU A 364 -9.69 -70.05 40.53
CA GLU A 364 -8.65 -70.31 41.53
C GLU A 364 -7.24 -70.05 40.98
N ALA A 365 -7.00 -70.28 39.68
CA ALA A 365 -5.70 -70.01 39.04
C ALA A 365 -5.35 -68.51 39.03
N THR A 366 -6.35 -67.62 39.02
CA THR A 366 -6.15 -66.17 39.17
C THR A 366 -6.14 -65.72 40.64
N GLY A 367 -6.12 -66.67 41.58
CA GLY A 367 -6.25 -66.40 43.01
C GLY A 367 -7.58 -65.76 43.37
N TRP A 368 -8.63 -65.99 42.57
CA TRP A 368 -9.94 -65.33 42.70
C TRP A 368 -9.86 -63.80 42.68
N LYS A 369 -8.91 -63.24 41.91
CA LYS A 369 -8.77 -61.79 41.67
C LYS A 369 -8.97 -61.47 40.21
N TYR A 370 -9.41 -60.24 39.93
CA TYR A 370 -9.57 -59.73 38.57
C TYR A 370 -9.25 -58.23 38.50
N GLU A 371 -8.92 -57.78 37.29
CA GLU A 371 -8.51 -56.40 37.00
C GLU A 371 -8.85 -56.05 35.55
N PHE A 372 -9.46 -54.89 35.35
CA PHE A 372 -9.72 -54.25 34.07
C PHE A 372 -8.87 -52.96 34.01
N LYS A 373 -7.98 -52.85 33.02
CA LYS A 373 -6.99 -51.76 32.89
C LYS A 373 -7.36 -50.78 31.77
N ASP A 374 -6.66 -49.65 31.74
CA ASP A 374 -6.70 -48.65 30.65
C ASP A 374 -8.10 -48.13 30.35
N LEU A 375 -8.97 -48.10 31.37
CA LEU A 375 -10.34 -47.64 31.26
C LEU A 375 -10.34 -46.11 31.22
N ALA A 376 -11.09 -45.50 30.31
CA ALA A 376 -11.25 -44.05 30.30
C ALA A 376 -11.88 -43.58 31.62
N ALA A 377 -11.31 -42.57 32.27
CA ALA A 377 -11.89 -42.03 33.49
C ALA A 377 -13.07 -41.09 33.21
N TYR A 378 -13.09 -40.45 32.03
CA TYR A 378 -14.06 -39.42 31.66
C TYR A 378 -14.65 -39.64 30.27
N ASP A 379 -15.90 -39.22 30.08
CA ASP A 379 -16.59 -39.25 28.79
C ASP A 379 -16.21 -38.07 27.87
N ALA A 380 -16.84 -38.00 26.70
CA ALA A 380 -16.58 -36.96 25.69
C ALA A 380 -16.98 -35.53 26.13
N ASP A 381 -17.74 -35.41 27.21
CA ASP A 381 -18.10 -34.13 27.85
C ASP A 381 -17.31 -33.90 29.16
N GLY A 382 -16.33 -34.77 29.44
CA GLY A 382 -15.45 -34.69 30.59
C GLY A 382 -16.10 -35.09 31.91
N LYS A 383 -17.23 -35.81 31.87
CA LYS A 383 -17.88 -36.35 33.08
C LYS A 383 -17.28 -37.69 33.45
N ALA A 384 -17.11 -37.93 34.74
CA ALA A 384 -16.53 -39.18 35.22
C ALA A 384 -17.40 -40.38 34.86
N TYR A 385 -16.79 -41.44 34.32
CA TYR A 385 -17.48 -42.70 34.11
C TYR A 385 -17.75 -43.39 35.44
N LYS A 386 -18.99 -43.89 35.61
CA LYS A 386 -19.32 -44.81 36.68
C LYS A 386 -19.05 -46.23 36.21
N TYR A 387 -18.15 -46.92 36.93
CA TYR A 387 -17.88 -48.33 36.71
C TYR A 387 -18.53 -49.19 37.79
N GLU A 388 -19.13 -50.29 37.35
CA GLU A 388 -19.79 -51.29 38.20
C GLU A 388 -19.44 -52.69 37.70
N VAL A 389 -19.43 -53.67 38.59
CA VAL A 389 -19.20 -55.08 38.25
C VAL A 389 -20.42 -55.90 38.62
N LYS A 390 -20.74 -56.90 37.79
CA LYS A 390 -21.76 -57.92 38.12
C LYS A 390 -21.18 -59.29 37.85
N GLU A 391 -21.51 -60.25 38.70
CA GLU A 391 -21.26 -61.64 38.39
C GLU A 391 -22.42 -62.19 37.56
N GLN A 392 -22.11 -63.01 36.55
CA GLN A 392 -23.13 -63.82 35.90
C GLN A 392 -23.70 -64.85 36.89
N PRO A 393 -25.00 -65.21 36.81
CA PRO A 393 -25.62 -66.11 37.76
C PRO A 393 -24.82 -67.40 37.96
N VAL A 394 -24.62 -67.78 39.22
CA VAL A 394 -23.95 -69.02 39.61
C VAL A 394 -24.97 -69.90 40.34
N ASP A 395 -25.29 -71.05 39.76
CA ASP A 395 -26.30 -71.97 40.31
C ASP A 395 -26.00 -72.36 41.77
N GLY A 396 -27.01 -72.24 42.63
CA GLY A 396 -26.89 -72.58 44.05
C GLY A 396 -26.23 -71.49 44.93
N TYR A 397 -25.93 -70.32 44.37
CA TYR A 397 -25.30 -69.21 45.10
C TYR A 397 -26.10 -67.92 44.99
N GLN A 398 -26.12 -67.16 46.09
CA GLN A 398 -26.56 -65.78 46.11
C GLN A 398 -25.33 -64.86 46.04
N THR A 399 -25.32 -63.97 45.05
CA THR A 399 -24.23 -63.00 44.83
C THR A 399 -24.51 -61.68 45.53
N GLU A 400 -23.49 -61.13 46.18
CA GLU A 400 -23.45 -59.77 46.74
C GLU A 400 -22.20 -59.05 46.20
N VAL A 401 -22.36 -57.80 45.76
CA VAL A 401 -21.24 -56.97 45.26
C VAL A 401 -21.08 -55.76 46.18
N ASN A 402 -19.90 -55.65 46.79
CA ASN A 402 -19.53 -54.54 47.68
C ASN A 402 -18.36 -53.77 47.06
N GLY A 403 -18.67 -52.61 46.45
CA GLY A 403 -17.72 -51.90 45.60
C GLY A 403 -17.40 -52.72 44.35
N TYR A 404 -16.19 -53.28 44.30
CA TYR A 404 -15.77 -54.21 43.26
C TYR A 404 -15.50 -55.62 43.79
N ASP A 405 -15.63 -55.86 45.09
CA ASP A 405 -15.48 -57.19 45.65
C ASP A 405 -16.81 -57.96 45.54
N ILE A 406 -16.72 -59.20 45.09
CA ILE A 406 -17.88 -60.08 44.88
C ILE A 406 -17.86 -61.16 45.95
N THR A 407 -18.98 -61.38 46.62
CA THR A 407 -19.16 -62.46 47.58
C THR A 407 -20.28 -63.39 47.12
N ASN A 408 -20.00 -64.68 47.01
CA ASN A 408 -21.07 -65.69 46.86
C ASN A 408 -21.32 -66.40 48.17
N THR A 409 -22.58 -66.43 48.59
CA THR A 409 -23.05 -67.21 49.72
C THR A 409 -23.83 -68.41 49.21
N LYS A 410 -23.48 -69.62 49.67
CA LYS A 410 -24.19 -70.83 49.25
C LYS A 410 -25.62 -70.79 49.76
N ILE A 411 -26.58 -70.99 48.87
CA ILE A 411 -27.99 -71.10 49.25
C ILE A 411 -28.14 -72.43 50.00
N LYS A 412 -28.56 -72.38 51.26
CA LYS A 412 -28.86 -73.58 52.03
C LYS A 412 -30.22 -74.07 51.57
N ASP A 413 -30.27 -75.26 50.99
CA ASP A 413 -31.54 -75.95 50.77
C ASP A 413 -32.22 -76.13 52.14
N GLU A 414 -33.37 -75.48 52.35
CA GLU A 414 -34.27 -75.93 53.40
C GLU A 414 -34.78 -77.32 52.98
N PRO A 415 -34.58 -78.37 53.80
CA PRO A 415 -35.11 -79.68 53.48
C PRO A 415 -36.63 -79.66 53.71
N GLY A 416 -37.37 -79.51 52.61
CA GLY A 416 -38.73 -80.04 52.46
C GLY A 416 -39.84 -79.01 52.30
N VAL A 417 -40.11 -78.62 51.04
CA VAL A 417 -41.48 -78.54 50.52
C VAL A 417 -41.49 -79.06 49.06
N ASP A 418 -42.45 -79.93 48.82
CA ASP A 418 -42.83 -80.68 47.61
C ASP A 418 -42.97 -79.83 46.32
N PRO A 419 -42.45 -80.29 45.16
CA PRO A 419 -42.64 -79.64 43.87
C PRO A 419 -43.95 -80.08 43.19
N ASP A 420 -45.12 -79.71 43.72
CA ASP A 420 -46.36 -79.68 42.92
C ASP A 420 -47.50 -78.92 43.63
N LYS A 421 -47.67 -77.64 43.31
CA LYS A 421 -48.97 -76.93 43.35
C LYS A 421 -48.94 -75.81 42.31
N ASP A 422 -49.21 -76.19 41.06
CA ASP A 422 -49.90 -75.33 40.11
C ASP A 422 -51.42 -75.62 40.23
N PRO A 423 -52.32 -74.61 40.22
CA PRO A 423 -52.81 -74.13 38.93
C PRO A 423 -53.06 -72.61 38.88
N ASP A 424 -52.45 -71.99 37.86
CA ASP A 424 -53.13 -71.28 36.77
C ASP A 424 -53.93 -70.01 37.13
N LYS A 425 -53.43 -68.84 36.68
CA LYS A 425 -54.23 -67.81 36.01
C LYS A 425 -53.36 -66.77 35.28
N ASP A 426 -53.50 -66.86 33.97
CA ASP A 426 -53.31 -65.93 32.84
C ASP A 426 -53.62 -64.42 33.11
N PRO A 427 -53.40 -63.51 32.14
CA PRO A 427 -52.36 -62.50 32.10
C PRO A 427 -52.93 -61.08 32.33
N ASN A 428 -52.04 -60.09 32.35
CA ASN A 428 -52.37 -58.68 32.09
C ASN A 428 -53.42 -58.02 33.02
N LYS A 429 -52.93 -57.27 34.02
CA LYS A 429 -53.69 -56.13 34.55
C LYS A 429 -52.77 -55.06 35.12
N ASP A 430 -52.62 -54.03 34.31
CA ASP A 430 -52.37 -52.64 34.68
C ASP A 430 -53.13 -52.23 35.97
N PRO A 431 -52.48 -51.44 36.85
CA PRO A 431 -53.18 -50.54 37.74
C PRO A 431 -52.66 -49.09 37.57
N ASP A 432 -53.29 -48.35 36.66
CA ASP A 432 -54.15 -47.20 36.94
C ASP A 432 -53.67 -46.22 38.04
N LYS A 433 -53.33 -44.98 37.64
CA LYS A 433 -53.76 -43.72 38.27
C LYS A 433 -53.26 -42.46 37.52
N ASP A 434 -54.16 -41.90 36.72
CA ASP A 434 -54.31 -40.46 36.37
C ASP A 434 -54.46 -39.62 37.68
N PRO A 435 -54.27 -38.27 37.74
CA PRO A 435 -54.71 -37.28 36.75
C PRO A 435 -53.79 -36.09 36.46
N ASP A 436 -53.86 -35.53 35.26
CA ASP A 436 -54.26 -34.11 35.18
C ASP A 436 -54.85 -33.72 33.81
N LYS A 437 -56.08 -33.21 33.92
CA LYS A 437 -56.76 -32.30 32.99
C LYS A 437 -56.04 -30.96 33.09
N ASP A 438 -55.98 -30.07 32.10
CA ASP A 438 -57.08 -29.43 31.38
C ASP A 438 -56.46 -28.44 30.35
N PRO A 439 -57.18 -27.55 29.64
CA PRO A 439 -57.16 -27.54 28.18
C PRO A 439 -56.82 -26.16 27.57
N ASN A 440 -56.58 -26.12 26.26
CA ASN A 440 -57.03 -25.02 25.40
C ASN A 440 -56.89 -25.52 23.96
N LYS A 441 -57.94 -25.77 23.16
CA LYS A 441 -58.95 -24.83 22.61
C LYS A 441 -58.29 -23.52 22.13
N ASP A 442 -58.42 -23.05 20.91
CA ASP A 442 -59.15 -23.41 19.69
C ASP A 442 -58.71 -22.36 18.62
N PRO A 443 -59.35 -22.17 17.46
CA PRO A 443 -59.31 -22.92 16.20
C PRO A 443 -58.80 -22.02 15.04
N ASP A 444 -59.13 -22.44 13.80
CA ASP A 444 -59.33 -21.63 12.59
C ASP A 444 -58.17 -21.52 11.58
N LYS A 445 -58.17 -22.41 10.58
CA LYS A 445 -58.94 -22.17 9.32
C LYS A 445 -58.80 -23.31 8.29
N ASP A 446 -59.97 -23.87 7.96
CA ASP A 446 -60.58 -24.20 6.65
C ASP A 446 -59.72 -24.30 5.35
N PRO A 447 -60.22 -24.97 4.28
CA PRO A 447 -59.51 -26.03 3.60
C PRO A 447 -59.41 -25.74 2.09
N ASN A 448 -59.03 -26.78 1.35
CA ASN A 448 -59.32 -26.97 -0.08
C ASN A 448 -58.36 -26.26 -1.05
N LYS A 449 -57.63 -27.01 -1.88
CA LYS A 449 -58.16 -27.44 -3.18
C LYS A 449 -57.19 -28.31 -3.99
N ASP A 450 -57.67 -29.53 -4.25
CA ASP A 450 -57.53 -30.41 -5.41
C ASP A 450 -56.20 -31.01 -5.90
N PRO A 451 -56.31 -32.19 -6.56
CA PRO A 451 -55.26 -33.20 -6.69
C PRO A 451 -54.90 -33.47 -8.17
N ASP A 452 -54.32 -34.65 -8.39
CA ASP A 452 -54.00 -35.33 -9.65
C ASP A 452 -52.67 -34.99 -10.33
N THR A 453 -51.74 -35.95 -10.26
CA THR A 453 -51.68 -36.99 -11.31
C THR A 453 -50.74 -38.15 -10.95
N ASN A 454 -51.34 -39.34 -10.89
CA ASN A 454 -50.90 -40.66 -11.37
C ASN A 454 -49.70 -40.62 -12.36
N THR A 455 -48.74 -41.56 -12.49
CA THR A 455 -48.67 -42.99 -12.14
C THR A 455 -47.26 -43.51 -12.48
N ASN A 456 -46.78 -44.49 -11.69
CA ASN A 456 -46.14 -45.75 -12.12
C ASN A 456 -44.61 -45.95 -12.35
N ILE A 457 -44.14 -46.98 -11.63
CA ILE A 457 -43.08 -48.01 -11.83
C ILE A 457 -41.58 -47.66 -11.83
N ASN A 458 -40.91 -48.23 -10.83
CA ASN A 458 -39.90 -49.31 -10.89
C ASN A 458 -38.52 -49.02 -10.28
N SER A 459 -38.30 -49.66 -9.13
CA SER A 459 -37.15 -50.50 -8.75
C SER A 459 -35.73 -50.10 -9.17
N ASP A 460 -34.94 -49.82 -8.12
CA ASP A 460 -33.49 -49.95 -7.91
C ASP A 460 -32.78 -51.13 -8.66
N PRO A 461 -31.42 -51.25 -8.67
CA PRO A 461 -30.39 -50.35 -8.13
C PRO A 461 -29.15 -50.17 -9.04
N LYS A 462 -28.18 -49.37 -8.55
CA LYS A 462 -26.70 -49.53 -8.72
C LYS A 462 -25.98 -48.45 -9.56
N VAL A 463 -25.28 -47.56 -8.87
CA VAL A 463 -24.19 -46.69 -9.39
C VAL A 463 -22.93 -46.94 -8.55
N PRO A 464 -21.73 -47.04 -9.16
CA PRO A 464 -20.44 -47.25 -8.47
C PRO A 464 -19.85 -45.94 -7.90
N PRO A 465 -18.80 -46.00 -7.04
CA PRO A 465 -18.35 -44.82 -6.30
C PRO A 465 -17.45 -43.92 -7.15
N THR A 466 -17.74 -42.62 -7.15
CA THR A 466 -16.82 -41.57 -7.64
C THR A 466 -16.07 -40.97 -6.47
N LYS A 467 -14.74 -40.89 -6.61
CA LYS A 467 -13.82 -40.22 -5.69
C LYS A 467 -14.12 -38.73 -5.62
N GLU A 468 -14.32 -38.20 -4.43
CA GLU A 468 -14.42 -36.78 -4.14
C GLU A 468 -13.04 -36.27 -3.69
N ASN A 469 -12.52 -35.27 -4.43
CA ASN A 469 -11.35 -34.50 -4.04
C ASN A 469 -11.84 -33.30 -3.22
N ASP A 470 -11.64 -33.33 -1.91
CA ASP A 470 -11.84 -32.16 -1.05
C ASP A 470 -10.77 -31.09 -1.33
N LYS A 471 -11.16 -30.07 -2.10
CA LYS A 471 -10.57 -28.73 -2.00
C LYS A 471 -11.50 -27.87 -1.14
N THR A 472 -11.21 -27.79 0.14
CA THR A 472 -11.87 -26.86 1.06
C THR A 472 -11.53 -25.44 0.64
N THR A 473 -12.51 -24.71 0.12
CA THR A 473 -12.40 -23.29 -0.20
C THR A 473 -12.68 -22.53 1.10
N ALA A 474 -11.67 -21.88 1.67
CA ALA A 474 -11.84 -21.03 2.85
C ALA A 474 -12.66 -19.78 2.47
N LEU A 475 -13.93 -19.77 2.84
CA LEU A 475 -14.76 -18.57 2.86
C LEU A 475 -14.47 -17.80 4.15
N LEU A 476 -13.90 -16.61 4.01
CA LEU A 476 -13.74 -15.63 5.09
C LEU A 476 -15.13 -15.20 5.62
N PRO A 477 -15.32 -15.05 6.94
CA PRO A 477 -16.55 -14.46 7.47
C PRO A 477 -16.63 -12.97 7.13
N LYS A 478 -17.80 -12.54 6.68
CA LYS A 478 -18.13 -11.13 6.47
C LYS A 478 -18.19 -10.42 7.83
N THR A 479 -17.21 -9.57 8.13
CA THR A 479 -17.31 -8.61 9.23
C THR A 479 -17.89 -7.30 8.70
N GLY A 480 -19.20 -7.13 8.88
CA GLY A 480 -19.85 -5.82 8.79
C GLY A 480 -19.48 -5.00 10.02
N GLY A 481 -18.39 -4.23 9.93
CA GLY A 481 -18.10 -3.12 10.84
C GLY A 481 -18.39 -1.82 10.11
N THR A 482 -19.32 -1.03 10.64
CA THR A 482 -19.57 0.35 10.17
C THR A 482 -18.28 1.17 10.23
N PRO A 483 -17.99 2.01 9.22
CA PRO A 483 -16.78 2.83 9.23
C PRO A 483 -16.91 3.84 10.37
N THR A 484 -16.13 3.65 11.43
CA THR A 484 -15.91 4.71 12.41
C THR A 484 -14.95 5.68 11.74
N GLU A 485 -15.41 6.89 11.48
CA GLU A 485 -14.59 7.97 10.93
C GLU A 485 -13.36 8.19 11.82
N MET A 486 -12.22 7.61 11.43
CA MET A 486 -10.94 8.00 11.97
C MET A 486 -10.47 9.24 11.22
N ILE A 487 -10.67 10.38 11.86
CA ILE A 487 -10.00 11.64 11.53
C ILE A 487 -8.49 11.37 11.64
N SER A 488 -7.85 11.10 10.51
CA SER A 488 -6.40 10.93 10.41
C SER A 488 -5.74 12.31 10.49
N ILE A 489 -5.44 12.73 11.71
CA ILE A 489 -4.65 13.94 11.99
C ILE A 489 -3.16 13.59 11.77
N ILE A 490 -2.66 14.00 10.61
CA ILE A 490 -1.36 14.64 10.33
C ILE A 490 -0.18 14.22 11.24
N GLY A 491 0.76 13.48 10.64
CA GLY A 491 2.16 13.40 11.07
C GLY A 491 3.11 13.86 9.96
N GLY A 492 2.99 15.11 9.52
CA GLY A 492 3.95 15.73 8.62
C GLY A 492 5.23 16.12 9.37
N MET A 493 6.31 15.35 9.21
CA MET A 493 7.65 15.77 9.60
C MET A 493 8.38 16.34 8.38
N VAL A 494 8.29 17.66 8.20
CA VAL A 494 9.23 18.45 7.40
C VAL A 494 10.20 19.10 8.38
N LEU A 495 11.43 18.58 8.46
CA LEU A 495 12.54 19.23 9.15
C LEU A 495 13.14 20.30 8.24
N PHE A 496 12.73 21.55 8.45
CA PHE A 496 13.49 22.73 8.05
C PHE A 496 14.65 22.93 9.03
N VAL A 497 15.90 22.82 8.56
CA VAL A 497 17.06 23.37 9.27
C VAL A 497 17.57 24.56 8.46
N LEU A 498 17.09 25.75 8.82
CA LEU A 498 17.75 27.03 8.59
C LEU A 498 18.29 27.51 9.95
N GLY A 499 19.58 27.30 10.18
CA GLY A 499 20.34 27.94 11.25
C GLY A 499 21.28 28.96 10.63
N GLY A 500 20.93 30.24 10.77
CA GLY A 500 21.64 31.38 10.19
C GLY A 500 23.08 31.54 10.67
N PHE A 501 23.94 31.84 9.70
CA PHE A 501 25.21 32.51 9.87
C PHE A 501 25.01 33.87 10.55
N LEU A 502 25.63 34.12 11.71
CA LEU A 502 26.04 35.46 12.12
C LEU A 502 27.30 35.42 13.02
N PHE A 503 28.28 36.21 12.57
CA PHE A 503 29.45 36.78 13.27
C PHE A 503 30.56 35.88 13.81
N VAL A 504 31.73 35.93 13.16
CA VAL A 504 32.97 36.40 13.84
C VAL A 504 33.75 37.33 12.91
N ARG A 505 33.98 38.53 13.44
CA ARG A 505 34.85 39.59 12.96
C ARG A 505 36.27 39.27 13.44
N GLN A 506 37.23 39.08 12.54
CA GLN A 506 38.65 39.25 12.91
C GLN A 506 39.50 39.83 11.78
N ARG A 507 39.89 41.07 12.08
CA ARG A 507 40.91 41.96 11.54
C ARG A 507 42.24 41.26 11.22
N MET A 508 42.82 41.52 10.05
CA MET A 508 44.27 41.63 9.86
C MET A 508 44.58 42.66 8.76
N ARG A 509 45.80 43.19 8.85
CA ARG A 509 46.31 44.50 8.39
C ARG A 509 46.23 44.78 6.90
#